data_AF-A0A9Q3JW53-F1
#
_entry.id   AF-A0A9Q3JW53-F1
#
_cell.length_a   1.000
_cell.length_b   1.000
_cell.length_c   1.000
_cell.angle_alpha   90.00
_cell.angle_beta   90.00
_cell.angle_gamma   90.00
#
_symmetry.space_group_name_H-M   'P 1'
#
loop_
_entity.id
_entity.type
_entity.pdbx_description
1 polymer ?
#
loop_
_entity_poly.entity_id
_entity_poly.type
_entity_poly.pdbx_seq_one_letter_code
_entity_poly.pdbx_strand_id
1 'polypeptide(L)'
;MLKLKYMSNDISSQSLAFTKFSQVKFTTTLDFIQEIRTTVSKMQLVGFKLEESALSIMVLSKLPSELDSFVQVMSHGFQNKGLDFIRKKLEQEYVQFKLNEDTCETVVKKNIEEYNDSNK
;
A
#
# COMPACT_ATOMS: atom_id res chain seq x y z
N MET A 1 -33.14 -21.35 -12.05
CA MET A 1 -32.23 -20.48 -11.26
C MET A 1 -31.48 -21.33 -10.23
N LEU A 2 -30.28 -21.83 -10.54
CA LEU A 2 -29.50 -22.71 -9.62
C LEU A 2 -27.97 -22.53 -9.72
N LYS A 3 -27.46 -21.40 -10.25
CA LYS A 3 -26.00 -21.15 -10.31
C LYS A 3 -25.46 -20.24 -9.18
N LEU A 4 -26.30 -19.44 -8.52
CA LEU A 4 -25.83 -18.49 -7.52
C LEU A 4 -25.52 -19.11 -6.13
N LYS A 5 -26.10 -20.26 -5.79
CA LYS A 5 -26.05 -20.79 -4.42
C LYS A 5 -24.79 -21.63 -4.11
N TYR A 6 -24.03 -22.01 -5.14
CA TYR A 6 -22.83 -22.87 -4.99
C TYR A 6 -21.50 -22.16 -5.29
N MET A 7 -21.51 -20.90 -5.76
CA MET A 7 -20.28 -20.11 -5.98
C MET A 7 -19.85 -19.30 -4.75
N SER A 8 -20.51 -19.50 -3.60
CA SER A 8 -20.54 -18.52 -2.51
C SER A 8 -19.65 -18.84 -1.30
N ASN A 9 -19.00 -20.00 -1.23
CA ASN A 9 -18.14 -20.34 -0.09
C ASN A 9 -17.22 -21.55 -0.30
N ASP A 10 -17.02 -22.00 -1.54
CA ASP A 10 -16.16 -23.15 -1.80
C ASP A 10 -14.68 -22.76 -1.63
N ILE A 11 -13.88 -23.70 -1.10
CA ILE A 11 -12.45 -23.50 -0.80
C ILE A 11 -11.67 -23.07 -2.05
N SER A 12 -12.08 -23.49 -3.25
CA SER A 12 -11.42 -23.12 -4.50
C SER A 12 -11.63 -21.64 -4.83
N SER A 13 -12.84 -21.11 -4.67
CA SER A 13 -13.14 -19.69 -4.83
C SER A 13 -12.41 -18.82 -3.80
N GLN A 14 -12.35 -19.28 -2.55
CA GLN A 14 -11.60 -18.62 -1.47
C GLN A 14 -10.09 -18.61 -1.75
N SER A 15 -9.53 -19.75 -2.14
CA SER A 15 -8.13 -19.90 -2.53
C SER A 15 -7.78 -18.98 -3.69
N LEU A 16 -8.61 -18.94 -4.75
CA LEU A 16 -8.39 -18.08 -5.90
C LEU A 16 -8.43 -16.59 -5.52
N ALA A 17 -9.37 -16.17 -4.66
CA ALA A 17 -9.46 -14.81 -4.18
C ALA A 17 -8.22 -14.42 -3.35
N PHE A 18 -7.76 -15.30 -2.48
CA PHE A 18 -6.54 -15.11 -1.70
C PHE A 18 -5.28 -15.07 -2.58
N THR A 19 -5.17 -15.95 -3.58
CA THR A 19 -4.05 -15.92 -4.54
C THR A 19 -3.98 -14.58 -5.27
N LYS A 20 -5.13 -14.06 -5.72
CA LYS A 20 -5.19 -12.73 -6.35
C LYS A 20 -4.72 -11.63 -5.41
N PHE A 21 -5.15 -11.64 -4.15
CA PHE A 21 -4.65 -10.71 -3.13
C PHE A 21 -3.13 -10.86 -2.91
N SER A 22 -2.62 -12.10 -2.83
CA SER A 22 -1.20 -12.39 -2.63
C SER A 22 -0.33 -11.89 -3.79
N GLN A 23 -0.86 -11.87 -5.01
CA GLN A 23 -0.18 -11.39 -6.21
C GLN A 23 -0.17 -9.86 -6.38
N VAL A 24 -0.93 -9.10 -5.58
CA VAL A 24 -0.89 -7.64 -5.62
C VAL A 24 0.52 -7.16 -5.26
N LYS A 25 1.10 -6.36 -6.16
CA LYS A 25 2.42 -5.76 -6.04
C LYS A 25 2.29 -4.25 -5.89
N PHE A 26 3.25 -3.64 -5.22
CA PHE A 26 3.33 -2.19 -5.16
C PHE A 26 3.74 -1.61 -6.52
N THR A 27 2.97 -0.67 -7.03
CA THR A 27 3.25 0.08 -8.28
C THR A 27 3.24 1.58 -7.97
N THR A 28 2.07 2.21 -8.02
CA THR A 28 1.82 3.54 -7.45
C THR A 28 0.99 3.38 -6.18
N THR A 29 1.08 4.33 -5.26
CA THR A 29 0.28 4.34 -4.02
C THR A 29 -1.22 4.23 -4.31
N LEU A 30 -1.71 4.97 -5.30
CA LEU A 30 -3.13 5.00 -5.64
C LEU A 30 -3.60 3.65 -6.23
N ASP A 31 -2.86 3.11 -7.20
CA ASP A 31 -3.19 1.83 -7.84
C ASP A 31 -3.10 0.68 -6.84
N PHE A 32 -2.03 0.66 -6.03
CA PHE A 32 -1.83 -0.35 -4.99
C PHE A 32 -2.99 -0.37 -4.00
N ILE A 33 -3.40 0.79 -3.46
CA ILE A 33 -4.51 0.88 -2.52
C ILE A 33 -5.83 0.44 -3.17
N GLN A 34 -6.08 0.85 -4.42
CA GLN A 34 -7.27 0.46 -5.15
C GLN A 34 -7.31 -1.05 -5.40
N GLU A 35 -6.17 -1.65 -5.75
CA GLU A 35 -6.05 -3.08 -6.00
C GLU A 35 -6.20 -3.91 -4.72
N ILE A 36 -5.60 -3.47 -3.61
CA ILE A 36 -5.79 -4.07 -2.29
C ILE A 36 -7.27 -4.02 -1.89
N ARG A 37 -7.94 -2.86 -2.00
CA ARG A 37 -9.38 -2.76 -1.69
C ARG A 37 -10.22 -3.71 -2.53
N THR A 38 -9.95 -3.75 -3.84
CA THR A 38 -10.66 -4.59 -4.78
C THR A 38 -10.50 -6.08 -4.45
N THR A 39 -9.29 -6.52 -4.13
CA THR A 39 -8.99 -7.92 -3.81
C THR A 39 -9.53 -8.32 -2.44
N VAL A 40 -9.44 -7.44 -1.44
CA VAL A 40 -10.05 -7.65 -0.10
C VAL A 40 -11.57 -7.77 -0.20
N SER A 41 -12.24 -6.89 -0.95
CA SER A 41 -13.69 -7.00 -1.17
C SER A 41 -14.04 -8.31 -1.87
N LYS A 42 -13.26 -8.75 -2.86
CA LYS A 42 -13.45 -10.07 -3.51
C LYS A 42 -13.30 -11.24 -2.55
N MET A 43 -12.33 -11.19 -1.63
CA MET A 43 -12.17 -12.21 -0.58
C MET A 43 -13.39 -12.25 0.35
N GLN A 44 -13.88 -11.08 0.79
CA GLN A 44 -15.06 -10.98 1.64
C GLN A 44 -16.32 -11.52 0.95
N LEU A 45 -16.48 -11.27 -0.36
CA LEU A 45 -17.61 -11.77 -1.16
C LEU A 45 -17.66 -13.30 -1.24
N VAL A 46 -16.51 -13.98 -1.22
CA VAL A 46 -16.42 -15.45 -1.20
C VAL A 46 -16.32 -16.02 0.23
N GLY A 47 -16.62 -15.20 1.24
CA GLY A 47 -16.63 -15.59 2.65
C GLY A 47 -15.25 -15.75 3.29
N PHE A 48 -14.16 -15.38 2.61
CA PHE A 48 -12.83 -15.37 3.17
C PHE A 48 -12.57 -14.04 3.89
N LYS A 49 -12.66 -14.06 5.22
CA LYS A 49 -12.43 -12.88 6.08
C LYS A 49 -11.16 -13.07 6.90
N LEU A 50 -10.25 -12.11 6.80
CA LEU A 50 -9.08 -12.00 7.67
C LEU A 50 -9.39 -11.04 8.81
N GLU A 51 -8.77 -11.27 9.96
CA GLU A 51 -8.71 -10.25 11.00
C GLU A 51 -8.02 -9.00 10.46
N GLU A 52 -8.49 -7.84 10.91
CA GLU A 52 -8.01 -6.54 10.46
C GLU A 52 -6.51 -6.36 10.72
N SER A 53 -6.01 -6.87 11.86
CA SER A 53 -4.59 -6.92 12.22
C SER A 53 -3.76 -7.73 11.22
N ALA A 54 -4.22 -8.95 10.88
CA ALA A 54 -3.55 -9.81 9.91
C ALA A 54 -3.54 -9.18 8.51
N LEU A 55 -4.67 -8.59 8.09
CA LEU A 55 -4.76 -7.90 6.81
C LEU A 55 -3.78 -6.72 6.74
N SER A 56 -3.72 -5.92 7.80
CA SER A 56 -2.79 -4.79 7.92
C SER A 56 -1.33 -5.24 7.77
N ILE A 57 -0.93 -6.30 8.47
CA ILE A 57 0.43 -6.88 8.37
C ILE A 57 0.73 -7.33 6.93
N MET A 58 -0.20 -8.04 6.30
CA MET A 58 -0.01 -8.53 4.93
C MET A 58 0.06 -7.42 3.88
N VAL A 59 -0.64 -6.30 4.09
CA VAL A 59 -0.57 -5.14 3.21
C VAL A 59 0.75 -4.41 3.39
N LEU A 60 1.20 -4.21 4.63
CA LEU A 60 2.47 -3.55 4.92
C LEU A 60 3.67 -4.37 4.41
N SER A 61 3.62 -5.71 4.47
CA SER A 61 4.68 -6.57 3.95
C SER A 61 4.82 -6.57 2.42
N LYS A 62 3.87 -5.94 1.71
CA LYS A 62 3.88 -5.80 0.24
C LYS A 62 4.50 -4.49 -0.22
N LEU A 63 4.77 -3.57 0.71
CA LEU A 63 5.45 -2.32 0.39
C LEU A 63 6.93 -2.59 0.08
N PRO A 64 7.53 -1.80 -0.81
CA PRO A 64 8.94 -1.96 -1.17
C PRO A 64 9.82 -1.39 -0.05
N SER A 65 11.10 -1.79 -0.01
CA SER A 65 12.02 -1.48 1.11
C SER A 65 12.28 0.00 1.32
N GLU A 66 12.07 0.84 0.30
CA GLU A 66 12.14 2.30 0.39
C GLU A 66 11.12 2.86 1.40
N LEU A 67 10.08 2.09 1.72
CA LEU A 67 9.05 2.43 2.70
C LEU A 67 9.24 1.69 4.05
N ASP A 68 10.40 1.10 4.32
CA ASP A 68 10.64 0.36 5.58
C ASP A 68 10.47 1.25 6.82
N SER A 69 10.89 2.51 6.77
CA SER A 69 10.64 3.47 7.87
C SER A 69 9.15 3.68 8.12
N PHE A 70 8.35 3.73 7.06
CA PHE A 70 6.89 3.79 7.17
C PHE A 70 6.33 2.51 7.80
N VAL A 71 6.76 1.34 7.31
CA VAL A 71 6.34 0.03 7.85
C VAL A 71 6.68 -0.08 9.33
N GLN A 72 7.85 0.39 9.75
CA GLN A 72 8.28 0.38 11.14
C GLN A 72 7.40 1.29 12.01
N VAL A 73 7.14 2.53 11.58
CA VAL A 73 6.23 3.46 12.27
C VAL A 73 4.82 2.87 12.38
N MET A 74 4.32 2.26 11.29
CA MET A 74 3.01 1.62 11.24
C MET A 74 2.91 0.41 12.20
N SER A 75 3.99 -0.37 12.31
CA SER A 75 4.03 -1.58 13.15
C SER A 75 4.10 -1.28 14.66
N HIS A 76 4.77 -0.18 15.04
CA HIS A 76 4.97 0.18 16.45
C HIS A 76 3.82 1.03 17.03
N GLY A 77 3.15 1.85 16.21
CA GLY A 77 2.15 2.82 16.70
C GLY A 77 0.68 2.44 16.45
N PHE A 78 0.39 1.43 15.62
CA PHE A 78 -0.94 1.31 15.00
C PHE A 78 -1.50 -0.11 14.97
N GLN A 79 -1.09 -0.94 15.94
CA GLN A 79 -1.74 -2.20 16.23
C GLN A 79 -3.24 -1.93 16.47
N ASN A 80 -4.12 -2.50 15.64
CA ASN A 80 -5.59 -2.29 15.60
C ASN A 80 -6.10 -1.11 14.74
N LYS A 81 -5.33 -0.61 13.77
CA LYS A 81 -5.85 0.34 12.78
C LYS A 81 -6.10 -0.37 11.44
N GLY A 82 -7.28 -0.12 10.88
CA GLY A 82 -7.75 -0.70 9.63
C GLY A 82 -7.07 -0.22 8.36
N LEU A 83 -7.46 -0.86 7.26
CA LEU A 83 -6.96 -0.56 5.92
C LEU A 83 -7.12 0.92 5.52
N ASP A 84 -8.20 1.58 5.96
CA ASP A 84 -8.42 3.00 5.69
C ASP A 84 -7.44 3.92 6.42
N PHE A 85 -6.97 3.51 7.59
CA PHE A 85 -5.94 4.23 8.32
C PHE A 85 -4.58 4.10 7.63
N ILE A 86 -4.21 2.88 7.22
CA ILE A 86 -2.99 2.62 6.45
C ILE A 86 -3.01 3.46 5.17
N ARG A 87 -4.14 3.46 4.43
CA ARG A 87 -4.31 4.29 3.24
C ARG A 87 -4.04 5.76 3.53
N LYS A 88 -4.72 6.35 4.51
CA LYS A 88 -4.62 7.78 4.79
C LYS A 88 -3.19 8.18 5.16
N LYS A 89 -2.49 7.31 5.90
CA LYS A 89 -1.11 7.58 6.30
C LYS A 89 -0.14 7.36 5.14
N LEU A 90 -0.35 6.34 4.30
CA LEU A 90 0.43 6.09 3.09
C LEU A 90 0.30 7.24 2.09
N GLU A 91 -0.91 7.79 1.90
CA GLU A 91 -1.15 8.98 1.08
C GLU A 91 -0.41 10.21 1.64
N GLN A 92 -0.43 10.43 2.95
CA GLN A 92 0.27 11.54 3.60
C GLN A 92 1.80 11.43 3.46
N GLU A 93 2.35 10.24 3.69
CA GLU A 93 3.79 9.99 3.65
C GLU A 93 4.33 9.97 2.22
N TYR A 94 3.55 9.51 1.24
CA TYR A 94 3.93 9.59 -0.17
C TYR A 94 3.96 11.03 -0.69
N VAL A 95 3.01 11.88 -0.26
CA VAL A 95 3.06 13.33 -0.54
C VAL A 95 4.31 13.96 0.07
N GLN A 96 4.67 13.59 1.31
CA GLN A 96 5.90 14.06 1.95
C GLN A 96 7.15 13.53 1.24
N PHE A 97 7.15 12.26 0.80
CA PHE A 97 8.27 11.65 0.08
C PHE A 97 8.49 12.31 -1.28
N LYS A 98 7.44 12.55 -2.07
CA LYS A 98 7.53 13.30 -3.34
C LYS A 98 8.01 14.74 -3.14
N LEU A 99 7.50 15.43 -2.11
CA LEU A 99 7.95 16.78 -1.79
C LEU A 99 9.42 16.80 -1.34
N ASN A 100 9.89 15.74 -0.67
CA ASN A 100 11.29 15.60 -0.26
C ASN A 100 12.22 15.23 -1.43
N GLU A 101 11.73 14.49 -2.43
CA GLU A 101 12.45 14.24 -3.69
C GLU A 101 12.57 15.52 -4.53
N ASP A 102 11.47 16.27 -4.68
CA ASP A 102 11.44 17.54 -5.40
C ASP A 102 12.26 18.63 -4.69
N THR A 103 12.29 18.64 -3.35
CA THR A 103 13.14 19.58 -2.59
C THR A 103 14.60 19.16 -2.58
N CYS A 104 14.94 17.87 -2.58
CA CYS A 104 16.32 17.42 -2.79
C CYS A 104 16.84 17.81 -4.19
N GLU A 105 16.05 17.65 -5.25
CA GLU A 105 16.46 18.11 -6.58
C GLU A 105 16.58 19.64 -6.67
N THR A 106 15.70 20.39 -5.99
CA THR A 106 15.72 21.86 -6.04
C THR A 106 16.86 22.45 -5.20
N VAL A 107 17.22 21.84 -4.08
CA VAL A 107 18.37 22.25 -3.25
C VAL A 107 19.69 21.87 -3.93
N VAL A 108 19.77 20.71 -4.59
CA VAL A 108 20.96 20.32 -5.36
C VAL A 108 21.15 21.22 -6.59
N LYS A 109 20.08 21.57 -7.33
CA LYS A 109 20.18 22.48 -8.48
C LYS A 109 20.59 23.90 -8.07
N LYS A 110 20.05 24.45 -6.98
CA LYS A 110 20.46 25.77 -6.46
C LYS A 110 21.91 25.80 -5.97
N ASN A 111 22.38 24.75 -5.30
CA ASN A 111 23.75 24.69 -4.80
C ASN A 111 24.80 24.53 -5.92
N ILE A 112 24.41 23.99 -7.09
CA ILE A 112 25.29 23.88 -8.27
C ILE A 112 25.33 25.20 -9.07
N GLU A 113 24.24 25.97 -9.10
CA GLU A 113 24.19 27.28 -9.76
C GLU A 113 24.98 28.34 -8.97
N GLU A 114 24.85 28.40 -7.64
CA GLU A 114 25.58 29.37 -6.79
C GLU A 114 27.12 29.14 -6.78
N TYR A 115 27.57 27.89 -6.98
CA TYR A 115 29.00 27.57 -7.06
C TYR A 115 29.63 28.00 -8.40
N ASN A 116 28.84 28.03 -9.48
CA ASN A 116 29.32 28.40 -10.82
C ASN A 116 29.32 29.92 -11.08
N ASP A 117 28.47 30.69 -10.39
CA ASP A 117 28.49 32.16 -10.45
C ASP A 117 29.56 32.80 -9.53
N SER A 118 30.04 32.06 -8.52
CA SER A 118 31.08 32.55 -7.60
C SER A 118 32.52 32.37 -8.12
N ASN A 119 32.69 31.73 -9.29
CA ASN A 119 34.00 31.40 -9.89
C ASN A 119 34.18 32.01 -11.29
N LYS A 120 33.42 33.05 -11.64
CA LYS A 120 33.52 33.78 -12.90
C LYS A 120 33.96 35.22 -12.69
#